data_AF-A0A8J5CF41-F1
#
_entry.id   AF-A0A8J5CF41-F1
#
_cell.length_a   1.000
_cell.length_b   1.000
_cell.length_c   1.000
_cell.angle_alpha   90.00
_cell.angle_beta   90.00
_cell.angle_gamma   90.00
#
_symmetry.space_group_name_H-M   'P 1'
#
loop_
_entity.id
_entity.type
_entity.pdbx_description
1 polymer ?
#
loop_
_entity_poly.entity_id
_entity_poly.type
_entity_poly.pdbx_seq_one_letter_code
_entity_poly.pdbx_strand_id
1 'polypeptide(L)'
;MASWPAHLFLLLVCLVLLAAKGTPQTAQPQLDDSADRWVRPGCRSKCGNVSIPYPFGIDPGCFRKGFGINCTDDDTSYLDQGCIY
;
A
#
# COMPACT_ATOMS: atom_id res chain seq x y z
N MET A 1 43.82 21.88 -31.96
CA MET A 1 43.45 20.68 -32.75
C MET A 1 43.76 19.46 -31.88
N ALA A 2 42.89 18.57 -31.44
CA ALA A 2 41.46 18.45 -31.50
C ALA A 2 41.07 17.78 -30.16
N SER A 3 40.55 18.54 -29.19
CA SER A 3 39.88 17.99 -27.99
C SER A 3 38.39 17.67 -28.24
N TRP A 4 37.95 17.90 -29.48
CA TRP A 4 36.66 17.52 -30.02
C TRP A 4 36.26 16.04 -29.86
N PRO A 5 37.15 15.02 -29.85
CA PRO A 5 36.67 13.67 -29.60
C PRO A 5 36.17 13.51 -28.16
N ALA A 6 36.81 14.18 -27.18
CA ALA A 6 36.38 14.09 -25.78
C ALA A 6 35.07 14.85 -25.53
N HIS A 7 34.88 16.01 -26.15
CA HIS A 7 33.64 16.77 -26.03
C HIS A 7 32.47 16.08 -26.76
N LEU A 8 32.73 15.50 -27.94
CA LEU A 8 31.76 14.68 -28.67
C LEU A 8 31.40 13.41 -27.88
N PHE A 9 32.39 12.76 -27.26
CA PHE A 9 32.17 11.57 -26.44
C PHE A 9 31.37 11.90 -25.17
N LEU A 10 31.69 13.00 -24.48
CA LEU A 10 30.93 13.48 -23.33
C LEU A 10 29.48 13.83 -23.71
N LEU A 11 29.27 14.46 -24.87
CA LEU A 11 27.95 14.76 -25.40
C LEU A 11 27.15 13.49 -25.68
N LEU A 12 27.76 12.47 -26.29
CA LEU A 12 27.12 11.17 -26.54
C LEU A 12 26.72 10.47 -25.24
N VAL A 13 27.60 10.46 -24.23
CA VAL A 13 27.32 9.86 -22.90
C VAL A 13 26.15 10.60 -22.22
N CYS A 14 26.13 11.93 -22.25
CA CYS A 14 25.00 12.72 -21.75
C CYS A 14 23.68 12.38 -22.46
N LEU A 15 23.71 12.24 -23.79
CA LEU A 15 22.53 11.91 -24.59
C LEU A 15 21.96 10.53 -24.22
N VAL A 16 22.83 9.54 -23.98
CA VAL A 16 22.43 8.21 -23.50
C VAL A 16 21.83 8.27 -22.09
N LEU A 17 22.42 9.03 -21.16
CA LEU A 17 21.89 9.21 -19.80
C LEU A 17 20.55 9.97 -19.78
N LEU A 18 20.38 10.96 -20.66
CA LEU A 18 19.12 11.70 -20.82
C LEU A 18 18.01 10.85 -21.47
N ALA A 19 18.38 9.88 -22.32
CA ALA A 19 17.44 8.91 -22.89
C ALA A 19 17.05 7.81 -21.88
N ALA A 20 17.94 7.48 -20.94
CA ALA A 20 17.65 6.65 -19.78
C ALA A 20 16.93 7.45 -18.68
N LYS A 21 15.84 8.13 -19.04
CA LYS A 21 14.82 8.49 -18.03
C LYS A 21 14.27 7.17 -17.53
N GLY A 22 14.67 6.80 -16.32
CA GLY A 22 14.14 5.65 -15.62
C GLY A 22 12.64 5.57 -15.83
N THR A 23 12.16 4.39 -16.17
CA THR A 23 10.73 4.12 -16.24
C THR A 23 10.09 4.76 -15.01
N PRO A 24 9.09 5.65 -15.18
CA PRO A 24 8.29 6.10 -14.05
C PRO A 24 7.87 4.84 -13.33
N GLN A 25 8.12 4.82 -12.01
CA GLN A 25 7.60 3.79 -11.13
C GLN A 25 6.19 3.51 -11.62
N THR A 26 5.98 2.30 -12.14
CA THR A 26 4.64 1.76 -12.28
C THR A 26 4.00 2.10 -10.95
N ALA A 27 2.95 2.93 -10.98
CA ALA A 27 2.10 3.10 -9.83
C ALA A 27 1.71 1.67 -9.48
N GLN A 28 2.40 1.10 -8.50
CA GLN A 28 1.97 -0.12 -7.87
C GLN A 28 0.54 0.24 -7.46
N PRO A 29 -0.45 -0.62 -7.75
CA PRO A 29 -1.61 -0.63 -6.89
C PRO A 29 -1.02 -0.62 -5.48
N GLN A 30 -1.23 0.46 -4.72
CA GLN A 30 -0.81 0.53 -3.33
C GLN A 30 -1.71 -0.44 -2.56
N LEU A 31 -1.55 -1.74 -2.84
CA LEU A 31 -1.90 -2.79 -1.93
C LEU A 31 -0.87 -2.66 -0.84
N ASP A 32 -1.33 -2.19 0.31
CA ASP A 32 -0.53 -2.18 1.51
C ASP A 32 -0.26 -3.64 1.93
N ASP A 33 0.74 -4.25 1.30
CA ASP A 33 1.26 -5.60 1.54
C ASP A 33 1.62 -5.87 3.03
N SER A 34 1.68 -4.81 3.83
CA SER A 34 1.96 -4.86 5.26
C SER A 34 0.73 -5.21 6.11
N ALA A 35 -0.49 -4.80 5.71
CA ALA A 35 -1.70 -5.10 6.48
C ALA A 35 -2.31 -6.46 6.10
N ASP A 36 -2.10 -6.90 4.85
CA ASP A 36 -2.70 -8.13 4.32
C ASP A 36 -2.23 -9.39 5.07
N ARG A 37 -0.97 -9.40 5.54
CA ARG A 37 -0.40 -10.56 6.26
C ARG A 37 -1.05 -10.86 7.61
N TRP A 38 -1.87 -9.94 8.13
CA TRP A 38 -2.65 -10.15 9.35
C TRP A 38 -4.15 -10.13 9.09
N VAL A 39 -4.59 -9.95 7.85
CA VAL A 39 -6.00 -9.99 7.47
C VAL A 39 -6.32 -11.40 7.00
N ARG A 40 -7.51 -11.87 7.36
CA ARG A 40 -7.98 -13.16 6.88
C ARG A 40 -8.31 -13.07 5.38
N PRO A 41 -7.82 -13.99 4.53
CA PRO A 41 -8.09 -13.92 3.09
C PRO A 41 -9.58 -13.85 2.78
N GLY A 42 -9.96 -12.95 1.87
CA GLY A 42 -11.37 -12.71 1.49
C GLY A 42 -12.16 -11.82 2.46
N CYS A 43 -11.50 -11.24 3.47
CA CYS A 43 -12.10 -10.31 4.42
C CYS A 43 -11.72 -8.86 4.12
N ARG A 44 -12.62 -7.94 4.47
CA ARG A 44 -12.35 -6.50 4.41
C ARG A 44 -11.24 -6.14 5.41
N SER A 45 -10.12 -5.63 4.89
CA SER A 45 -8.93 -5.26 5.66
C SER A 45 -8.95 -3.83 6.22
N LYS A 46 -9.89 -2.99 5.77
CA LYS A 46 -9.93 -1.57 6.11
C LYS A 46 -11.33 -1.04 6.39
N CYS A 47 -11.45 -0.17 7.39
CA CYS A 47 -12.58 0.72 7.59
C CYS A 47 -12.07 2.15 7.39
N GLY A 48 -12.46 2.78 6.29
CA GLY A 48 -11.88 4.08 5.96
C GLY A 48 -10.36 4.01 5.75
N ASN A 49 -9.64 4.88 6.46
CA ASN A 49 -8.18 4.90 6.51
C ASN A 49 -7.57 4.01 7.62
N VAL A 50 -8.38 3.24 8.35
CA VAL A 50 -7.93 2.37 9.45
C VAL A 50 -7.79 0.93 8.96
N SER A 51 -6.61 0.33 9.14
CA SER A 51 -6.39 -1.10 8.88
C SER A 51 -6.89 -1.97 10.03
N ILE A 52 -7.52 -3.09 9.69
CA ILE A 52 -8.19 -4.03 10.61
C ILE A 52 -7.43 -5.36 10.60
N PRO A 53 -6.54 -5.62 11.58
CA PRO A 53 -5.87 -6.91 11.69
C PRO A 53 -6.80 -7.95 12.32
N TYR A 54 -6.63 -9.23 11.97
CA TYR A 54 -7.18 -10.33 12.75
C TYR A 54 -6.60 -10.26 14.18
N PRO A 55 -7.40 -10.43 15.26
CA PRO A 55 -8.72 -11.07 15.33
C PRO A 55 -9.95 -10.20 15.05
N PHE A 56 -9.77 -8.92 14.69
CA PHE A 56 -10.87 -7.99 14.40
C PHE A 56 -11.40 -8.16 12.98
N GLY A 57 -12.65 -7.76 12.75
CA GLY A 57 -13.29 -7.87 11.44
C GLY A 57 -14.71 -7.35 11.43
N ILE A 58 -15.17 -6.96 10.24
CA ILE A 58 -16.51 -6.39 10.01
C ILE A 58 -17.48 -7.50 9.59
N ASP A 59 -17.06 -8.33 8.63
CA ASP A 59 -17.92 -9.34 8.03
C ASP A 59 -18.00 -10.63 8.87
N PRO A 60 -19.13 -11.35 8.83
CA PRO A 60 -19.27 -12.65 9.48
C PRO A 60 -18.16 -13.62 9.05
N GLY A 61 -17.50 -14.23 10.03
CA GLY A 61 -16.38 -15.13 9.77
C GLY A 61 -15.04 -14.42 9.52
N CYS A 62 -14.98 -13.09 9.54
CA CYS A 62 -13.72 -12.35 9.43
C CYS A 62 -13.13 -11.91 10.77
N PHE A 63 -13.83 -12.19 11.88
CA PHE A 63 -13.40 -11.89 13.24
C PHE A 63 -13.49 -13.09 14.16
N ARG A 64 -12.75 -13.05 15.27
CA ARG A 64 -12.93 -13.98 16.39
C ARG A 64 -14.10 -13.50 17.27
N LYS A 65 -14.84 -14.42 17.89
CA LYS A 65 -15.96 -14.08 18.80
C LYS A 65 -15.54 -12.98 19.81
N GLY A 66 -16.31 -11.88 19.87
CA GLY A 66 -16.03 -10.71 20.72
C GLY A 66 -15.12 -9.63 20.08
N PHE A 67 -14.67 -9.83 18.84
CA PHE A 67 -13.83 -8.89 18.09
C PHE A 67 -14.53 -8.34 16.83
N GLY A 68 -15.86 -8.49 16.75
CA GLY A 68 -16.66 -7.86 15.69
C GLY A 68 -16.61 -6.34 15.85
N ILE A 69 -16.39 -5.63 14.74
CA ILE A 69 -16.37 -4.17 14.71
C ILE A 69 -17.35 -3.65 13.68
N ASN A 70 -18.04 -2.56 13.99
CA ASN A 70 -18.88 -1.87 13.02
C ASN A 70 -18.07 -0.77 12.33
N CYS A 71 -18.14 -0.74 11.00
CA CYS A 71 -17.53 0.32 10.20
C CYS A 71 -18.60 1.30 9.78
N THR A 72 -18.51 2.54 10.28
CA THR A 72 -19.37 3.64 9.87
C THR A 72 -18.68 4.43 8.74
N ASP A 73 -19.45 5.06 7.86
CA ASP A 73 -18.90 5.79 6.71
C ASP A 73 -18.00 6.99 7.10
N ASP A 74 -18.05 7.45 8.36
CA ASP A 74 -17.19 8.51 8.91
C ASP A 74 -15.79 8.02 9.36
N ASP A 75 -15.26 6.95 8.76
CA ASP A 75 -13.95 6.33 9.11
C ASP A 75 -13.81 5.89 10.58
N THR A 76 -14.93 5.77 11.31
CA THR A 76 -14.94 5.41 12.74
C THR A 76 -15.26 3.93 12.91
N SER A 77 -14.30 3.19 13.47
CA SER A 77 -14.49 1.80 13.88
C SER A 77 -14.86 1.73 15.37
N TYR A 78 -16.04 1.21 15.67
CA TYR A 78 -16.46 0.90 17.04
C TYR A 78 -16.40 -0.61 17.28
N LEU A 79 -15.93 -1.04 18.46
CA LEU A 79 -16.09 -2.42 18.89
C LEU A 79 -17.58 -2.65 19.12
N ASP A 80 -18.19 -3.56 18.35
CA ASP A 80 -19.63 -3.82 18.40
C ASP A 80 -20.07 -4.26 19.82
N GLN A 81 -19.18 -4.94 20.55
CA GLN A 81 -19.49 -5.59 21.82
C GLN A 81 -18.34 -5.45 22.82
N GLY A 82 -18.07 -4.22 23.24
CA GLY A 82 -17.43 -4.01 24.53
C GLY A 82 -18.44 -4.28 25.65
N CYS A 83 -18.54 -5.53 26.11
CA CYS A 83 -18.75 -5.93 27.52
C CYS A 83 -19.07 -7.43 27.64
N ILE A 84 -18.09 -8.21 28.13
CA ILE A 84 -18.32 -9.47 28.83
C ILE A 84 -17.75 -9.33 30.25
N TYR A 85 -18.51 -8.70 31.14
CA TYR A 85 -18.45 -8.94 32.58
C TYR A 85 -19.88 -9.02 33.11
#